data_AF-A0A7S7TWT9-F1
#
_entry.id   AF-A0A7S7TWT9-F1
#
_cell.length_a   1.000
_cell.length_b   1.000
_cell.length_c   1.000
_cell.angle_alpha   90.00
_cell.angle_beta   90.00
_cell.angle_gamma   90.00
#
_symmetry.space_group_name_H-M   'P 1'
#
loop_
_entity.id
_entity.type
_entity.pdbx_description
1 polymer ?
#
loop_
_entity_poly.entity_id
_entity_poly.type
_entity_poly.pdbx_seq_one_letter_code
_entity_poly.pdbx_strand_id
1 'polypeptide(L)'
;MAAATDDQLGFASDDDAPIGYMKRTRDYYEAIGYTTPYRWAHYTSAPFQPLKKPLNQSRVAIITTAAPFDPARGDQGPGAKYNGGAKFYSVYDGDTSQPHDLRISHIAYDRTHTTATDSGTWFPLAQLKRLAAEGKIGEVAPRFFGAPTNRSHRVTIETDAPEILKRCRDDKVDAAVLVPNCPVCHQTVSLVARHLEANGIPTVVMGCAKDIVEHAAVPRFLFSDFPLGNSAGKPHDGASQAFTLKLALRVLETAPGPQTTVQSPLRWSEDASWKRDYSNADALSAEELARLRREFDAQKEIAKGLRVA
;
A
#
# COMPACT_ATOMS: atom_id res chain seq x y z
N MET A 1 -5.12 14.17 -47.76
CA MET A 1 -5.94 13.55 -46.70
C MET A 1 -5.36 14.04 -45.39
N ALA A 2 -6.06 14.95 -44.70
CA ALA A 2 -5.67 15.35 -43.35
C ALA A 2 -5.80 14.11 -42.45
N ALA A 3 -4.73 13.75 -41.74
CA ALA A 3 -4.81 12.70 -40.74
C ALA A 3 -5.97 13.05 -39.81
N ALA A 4 -6.93 12.13 -39.67
CA ALA A 4 -7.92 12.24 -38.60
C ALA A 4 -7.12 12.43 -37.31
N THR A 5 -7.32 13.55 -36.63
CA THR A 5 -6.62 13.82 -35.38
C THR A 5 -6.90 12.63 -34.46
N ASP A 6 -5.86 12.11 -33.79
CA ASP A 6 -5.94 10.91 -32.94
C ASP A 6 -7.12 10.96 -31.94
N ASP A 7 -7.59 12.17 -31.59
CA ASP A 7 -8.81 12.46 -30.84
C ASP A 7 -10.09 11.79 -31.39
N GLN A 8 -10.19 11.57 -32.71
CA GLN A 8 -11.36 10.94 -33.35
C GLN A 8 -11.36 9.42 -33.23
N LEU A 9 -10.22 8.80 -32.88
CA LEU A 9 -10.06 7.35 -32.76
C LEU A 9 -10.43 6.83 -31.36
N GLY A 10 -10.76 7.73 -30.43
CA GLY A 10 -11.18 7.35 -29.08
C GLY A 10 -10.05 6.80 -28.21
N PHE A 11 -8.80 7.19 -28.48
CA PHE A 11 -7.67 6.83 -27.63
C PHE A 11 -7.81 7.45 -26.23
N ALA A 12 -7.32 6.74 -25.22
CA ALA A 12 -7.26 7.27 -23.87
C ALA A 12 -6.22 8.39 -23.78
N SER A 13 -6.44 9.34 -22.87
CA SER A 13 -5.44 10.36 -22.52
C SER A 13 -4.12 9.72 -22.06
N ASP A 14 -2.99 10.37 -22.30
CA ASP A 14 -1.69 9.97 -21.73
C ASP A 14 -1.72 9.88 -20.20
N ASP A 15 -2.58 10.68 -19.54
CA ASP A 15 -2.79 10.59 -18.09
C ASP A 15 -3.47 9.28 -17.67
N ASP A 16 -4.12 8.55 -18.58
CA ASP A 16 -4.75 7.26 -18.23
C ASP A 16 -3.69 6.19 -17.89
N ALA A 17 -2.43 6.38 -18.28
CA ALA A 17 -1.32 5.53 -17.84
C ALA A 17 -1.15 5.54 -16.31
N PRO A 18 -0.81 4.41 -15.66
CA PRO A 18 -0.47 4.39 -14.24
C PRO A 18 0.70 5.32 -13.91
N ILE A 19 0.66 5.97 -12.74
CA ILE A 19 1.76 6.83 -12.28
C ILE A 19 3.04 5.99 -12.12
N GLY A 20 4.12 6.41 -12.79
CA GLY A 20 5.47 5.90 -12.53
C GLY A 20 6.05 6.47 -11.23
N TYR A 21 5.58 5.98 -10.08
CA TYR A 21 5.93 6.50 -8.76
C TYR A 21 7.45 6.52 -8.49
N MET A 22 8.23 5.56 -9.00
CA MET A 22 9.69 5.54 -8.82
C MET A 22 10.35 6.75 -9.50
N LYS A 23 9.93 7.08 -10.73
CA LYS A 23 10.41 8.29 -11.44
C LYS A 23 9.86 9.55 -10.77
N ARG A 24 8.54 9.61 -10.56
CA ARG A 24 7.86 10.77 -9.96
C ARG A 24 8.47 11.18 -8.62
N THR A 25 8.72 10.22 -7.74
CA THR A 25 9.34 10.49 -6.44
C THR A 25 10.81 10.89 -6.54
N ARG A 26 11.59 10.28 -7.44
CA ARG A 26 12.98 10.69 -7.69
C ARG A 26 13.06 12.14 -8.15
N ASP A 27 12.30 12.47 -9.19
CA ASP A 27 12.31 13.81 -9.80
C ASP A 27 11.83 14.87 -8.79
N TYR A 28 10.79 14.56 -8.00
CA TYR A 28 10.32 15.42 -6.91
C TYR A 28 11.40 15.69 -5.86
N TYR A 29 12.07 14.64 -5.37
CA TYR A 29 13.10 14.79 -4.34
C TYR A 29 14.33 15.52 -4.85
N GLU A 30 14.71 15.31 -6.11
CA GLU A 30 15.76 16.06 -6.78
C GLU A 30 15.40 17.56 -6.88
N ALA A 31 14.16 17.88 -7.29
CA ALA A 31 13.69 19.26 -7.40
C ALA A 31 13.69 20.04 -6.07
N ILE A 32 13.45 19.36 -4.94
CA ILE A 32 13.58 19.96 -3.61
C ILE A 32 14.99 19.82 -3.01
N GLY A 33 15.98 19.34 -3.78
CA GLY A 33 17.41 19.37 -3.47
C GLY A 33 17.97 18.13 -2.74
N TYR A 34 17.35 16.96 -2.86
CA TYR A 34 17.92 15.67 -2.41
C TYR A 34 18.40 14.87 -3.63
N THR A 35 19.70 14.91 -3.87
CA THR A 35 20.32 14.36 -5.08
C THR A 35 20.76 12.89 -4.96
N THR A 36 20.65 12.29 -3.76
CA THR A 36 20.88 10.85 -3.60
C THR A 36 19.59 10.09 -3.90
N PRO A 37 19.49 9.38 -5.04
CA PRO A 37 18.26 8.69 -5.40
C PRO A 37 17.99 7.53 -4.44
N TYR A 38 16.72 7.36 -4.08
CA TYR A 38 16.30 6.20 -3.31
C TYR A 38 16.46 4.93 -4.17
N ARG A 39 17.25 3.97 -3.68
CA ARG A 39 17.39 2.66 -4.34
C ARG A 39 16.18 1.80 -3.99
N TRP A 40 15.33 1.54 -4.98
CA TRP A 40 14.23 0.60 -4.83
C TRP A 40 14.74 -0.85 -4.80
N ALA A 41 14.08 -1.71 -4.03
CA ALA A 41 14.36 -3.13 -4.06
C ALA A 41 13.92 -3.71 -5.42
N HIS A 42 14.83 -4.41 -6.09
CA HIS A 42 14.60 -5.01 -7.40
C HIS A 42 14.88 -6.51 -7.35
N TYR A 43 13.96 -7.30 -7.88
CA TYR A 43 14.13 -8.74 -8.04
C TYR A 43 13.64 -9.17 -9.42
N THR A 44 14.28 -10.17 -10.01
CA THR A 44 13.91 -10.69 -11.34
C THR A 44 13.04 -11.95 -11.28
N SER A 45 12.79 -12.47 -10.08
CA SER A 45 11.95 -13.64 -9.80
C SER A 45 11.28 -13.51 -8.43
N ALA A 46 10.13 -14.16 -8.25
CA ALA A 46 9.41 -14.21 -6.98
C ALA A 46 9.25 -15.65 -6.45
N PRO A 47 9.34 -15.87 -5.12
CA PRO A 47 8.87 -17.11 -4.54
C PRO A 47 7.36 -17.24 -4.81
N PHE A 48 6.87 -18.46 -4.95
CA PHE A 48 5.45 -18.70 -5.20
C PHE A 48 4.99 -19.93 -4.44
N GLN A 49 4.18 -19.70 -3.43
CA GLN A 49 3.51 -20.71 -2.65
C GLN A 49 2.06 -20.84 -3.15
N PRO A 50 1.64 -22.00 -3.68
CA PRO A 50 0.24 -22.27 -3.93
C PRO A 50 -0.58 -22.34 -2.63
N LEU A 51 -1.87 -22.00 -2.68
CA LEU A 51 -2.79 -22.29 -1.58
C LEU A 51 -2.84 -23.80 -1.32
N LYS A 52 -2.76 -24.20 -0.04
CA LYS A 52 -2.81 -25.61 0.37
C LYS A 52 -4.23 -26.14 0.54
N LYS A 53 -5.19 -25.23 0.73
CA LYS A 53 -6.62 -25.54 0.86
C LYS A 53 -7.45 -24.39 0.27
N PRO A 54 -8.71 -24.65 -0.11
CA PRO A 54 -9.60 -23.61 -0.63
C PRO A 54 -9.75 -22.43 0.35
N LEU A 55 -10.02 -21.24 -0.18
CA LEU A 55 -10.15 -20.04 0.66
C LEU A 55 -11.25 -20.17 1.72
N ASN A 56 -12.38 -20.80 1.39
CA ASN A 56 -13.49 -21.05 2.33
C ASN A 56 -13.14 -22.00 3.48
N GLN A 57 -11.93 -22.56 3.53
CA GLN A 57 -11.38 -23.33 4.64
C GLN A 57 -10.12 -22.67 5.23
N SER A 58 -9.71 -21.52 4.71
CA SER A 58 -8.46 -20.83 5.06
C SER A 58 -8.66 -19.73 6.09
N ARG A 59 -7.70 -19.62 7.01
CA ARG A 59 -7.53 -18.48 7.90
C ARG A 59 -6.72 -17.39 7.19
N VAL A 60 -7.33 -16.22 7.01
CA VAL A 60 -6.71 -15.10 6.29
C VAL A 60 -6.33 -13.97 7.23
N ALA A 61 -5.08 -13.51 7.18
CA ALA A 61 -4.58 -12.36 7.94
C ALA A 61 -4.51 -11.08 7.08
N ILE A 62 -4.61 -9.93 7.74
CA ILE A 62 -4.30 -8.62 7.14
C ILE A 62 -2.93 -8.17 7.65
N ILE A 63 -2.09 -7.71 6.73
CA ILE A 63 -0.84 -6.99 7.05
C ILE A 63 -0.98 -5.58 6.47
N THR A 64 -1.01 -4.56 7.33
CA THR A 64 -1.17 -3.17 6.92
C THR A 64 0.07 -2.35 7.23
N THR A 65 0.20 -1.20 6.57
CA THR A 65 1.21 -0.18 6.90
C THR A 65 0.60 1.04 7.61
N ALA A 66 -0.70 0.99 7.95
CA ALA A 66 -1.34 2.01 8.78
C ALA A 66 -0.80 1.95 10.22
N ALA A 67 -0.87 3.07 10.94
CA ALA A 67 -0.42 3.19 12.33
C ALA A 67 -1.62 3.23 13.28
N PRO A 68 -1.57 2.65 14.47
CA PRO A 68 -2.57 2.90 15.51
C PRO A 68 -2.63 4.38 15.87
N PHE A 69 -3.83 4.91 16.05
CA PHE A 69 -4.01 6.28 16.53
C PHE A 69 -3.46 6.41 17.96
N ASP A 70 -2.65 7.45 18.18
CA ASP A 70 -2.13 7.79 19.50
C ASP A 70 -2.34 9.30 19.76
N PRO A 71 -3.26 9.70 20.67
CA PRO A 71 -3.57 11.11 20.90
C PRO A 71 -2.36 11.92 21.41
N ALA A 72 -1.32 11.28 21.96
CA ALA A 72 -0.10 11.95 22.38
C ALA A 72 0.81 12.36 21.21
N ARG A 73 0.54 11.87 19.99
CA ARG A 73 1.38 12.07 18.80
C ARG A 73 0.86 13.19 17.88
N GLY A 74 -0.05 14.02 18.38
CA GLY A 74 -0.64 15.13 17.63
C GLY A 74 -1.68 14.69 16.61
N ASP A 75 -2.06 15.62 15.71
CA ASP A 75 -3.12 15.39 14.74
C ASP A 75 -2.77 14.29 13.72
N GLN A 76 -3.71 13.36 13.55
CA GLN A 76 -3.63 12.20 12.66
C GLN A 76 -4.95 11.97 11.90
N GLY A 77 -5.92 12.88 12.05
CA GLY A 77 -7.25 12.76 11.49
C GLY A 77 -7.35 13.17 10.01
N PRO A 78 -8.59 13.25 9.48
CA PRO A 78 -8.85 13.76 8.14
C PRO A 78 -8.23 15.16 7.92
N GLY A 79 -7.52 15.34 6.81
CA GLY A 79 -6.84 16.60 6.49
C GLY A 79 -5.54 16.86 7.28
N ALA A 80 -5.14 15.97 8.18
CA ALA A 80 -3.90 16.12 8.93
C ALA A 80 -2.68 16.20 7.99
N LYS A 81 -1.75 17.09 8.35
CA LYS A 81 -0.45 17.19 7.67
C LYS A 81 0.34 15.89 7.85
N TYR A 82 1.41 15.74 7.07
CA TYR A 82 2.36 14.65 7.31
C TYR A 82 2.88 14.70 8.75
N ASN A 83 2.70 13.60 9.48
CA ASN A 83 3.03 13.51 10.90
C ASN A 83 4.07 12.40 11.11
N GLY A 84 5.36 12.74 10.99
CA GLY A 84 6.45 11.81 11.30
C GLY A 84 6.45 11.33 12.76
N GLY A 85 5.75 12.06 13.64
CA GLY A 85 5.55 11.74 15.05
C GLY A 85 4.81 10.42 15.26
N ALA A 86 3.75 10.18 14.48
CA ALA A 86 2.87 9.02 14.55
C ALA A 86 3.45 7.74 13.92
N LYS A 87 4.73 7.73 13.55
CA LYS A 87 5.40 6.54 13.02
C LYS A 87 5.62 5.50 14.11
N PHE A 88 5.48 4.25 13.72
CA PHE A 88 5.87 3.08 14.50
C PHE A 88 7.10 2.41 13.85
N TYR A 89 8.00 1.90 14.69
CA TYR A 89 9.32 1.39 14.25
C TYR A 89 9.48 -0.12 14.40
N SER A 90 8.55 -0.78 15.11
CA SER A 90 8.51 -2.23 15.33
C SER A 90 7.19 -2.80 14.83
N VAL A 91 7.20 -4.06 14.42
CA VAL A 91 5.96 -4.78 14.11
C VAL A 91 5.01 -4.74 15.29
N TYR A 92 3.74 -4.41 15.04
CA TYR A 92 2.67 -4.49 16.02
C TYR A 92 1.60 -5.49 15.58
N ASP A 93 0.78 -5.93 16.52
CA ASP A 93 -0.42 -6.74 16.28
C ASP A 93 -1.66 -6.11 16.92
N GLY A 94 -2.84 -6.45 16.40
CA GLY A 94 -4.11 -6.07 17.01
C GLY A 94 -5.15 -7.17 16.90
N ASP A 95 -5.95 -7.34 17.96
CA ASP A 95 -7.02 -8.35 18.04
C ASP A 95 -8.15 -8.02 17.05
N THR A 96 -8.32 -8.86 16.05
CA THR A 96 -9.35 -8.66 15.01
C THR A 96 -10.77 -8.73 15.54
N SER A 97 -11.03 -9.22 16.75
CA SER A 97 -12.36 -9.18 17.37
C SER A 97 -12.80 -7.76 17.73
N GLN A 98 -11.84 -6.85 17.95
CA GLN A 98 -12.08 -5.48 18.42
C GLN A 98 -12.12 -4.45 17.27
N PRO A 99 -12.75 -3.27 17.47
CA PRO A 99 -12.54 -2.13 16.60
C PRO A 99 -11.12 -1.56 16.76
N HIS A 100 -10.53 -1.08 15.67
CA HIS A 100 -9.20 -0.46 15.66
C HIS A 100 -9.23 0.87 14.94
N ASP A 101 -8.69 1.90 15.59
CA ASP A 101 -8.48 3.19 14.97
C ASP A 101 -7.06 3.23 14.36
N LEU A 102 -6.98 2.99 13.03
CA LEU A 102 -5.73 3.04 12.28
C LEU A 102 -5.70 4.24 11.32
N ARG A 103 -4.59 4.96 11.30
CA ARG A 103 -4.38 6.20 10.55
C ARG A 103 -3.18 6.12 9.60
N ILE A 104 -3.20 6.96 8.56
CA ILE A 104 -2.18 7.03 7.51
C ILE A 104 -1.44 8.38 7.47
N SER A 105 -1.65 9.26 8.45
CA SER A 105 -0.98 10.58 8.51
C SER A 105 0.55 10.49 8.59
N HIS A 106 1.10 9.38 9.08
CA HIS A 106 2.53 9.15 9.25
C HIS A 106 3.33 8.90 7.95
N ILE A 107 2.65 8.80 6.81
CA ILE A 107 3.20 8.40 5.51
C ILE A 107 2.81 9.36 4.38
N ALA A 108 3.51 9.25 3.26
CA ALA A 108 3.33 10.07 2.07
C ALA A 108 2.25 9.51 1.13
N TYR A 109 1.02 9.33 1.63
CA TYR A 109 -0.14 9.05 0.79
C TYR A 109 -0.58 10.31 0.00
N ASP A 110 -1.48 10.15 -0.97
CA ASP A 110 -1.99 11.25 -1.77
C ASP A 110 -3.02 12.07 -0.97
N ARG A 111 -2.55 13.16 -0.35
CA ARG A 111 -3.38 14.06 0.47
C ARG A 111 -4.29 14.97 -0.34
N THR A 112 -4.06 15.11 -1.65
CA THR A 112 -4.92 15.91 -2.51
C THR A 112 -6.23 15.17 -2.76
N HIS A 113 -6.13 13.87 -3.06
CA HIS A 113 -7.27 13.07 -3.49
C HIS A 113 -7.79 12.09 -2.43
N THR A 114 -7.06 11.89 -1.32
CA THR A 114 -7.48 11.02 -0.22
C THR A 114 -7.83 11.83 1.02
N THR A 115 -9.11 11.79 1.42
CA THR A 115 -9.61 12.53 2.58
C THR A 115 -9.22 11.93 3.93
N ALA A 116 -8.80 10.66 3.95
CA ALA A 116 -8.50 9.89 5.16
C ALA A 116 -9.67 9.83 6.18
N THR A 117 -10.91 9.84 5.67
CA THR A 117 -12.14 9.76 6.47
C THR A 117 -12.70 8.34 6.64
N ASP A 118 -12.20 7.38 5.88
CA ASP A 118 -12.68 5.99 5.87
C ASP A 118 -11.51 5.01 5.89
N SER A 119 -11.30 4.32 7.03
CA SER A 119 -10.23 3.35 7.17
C SER A 119 -10.42 2.07 6.37
N GLY A 120 -11.63 1.83 5.83
CA GLY A 120 -11.91 0.71 4.95
C GLY A 120 -11.02 0.69 3.69
N THR A 121 -10.44 1.82 3.29
CA THR A 121 -9.59 1.94 2.11
C THR A 121 -8.12 1.57 2.34
N TRP A 122 -7.66 1.47 3.60
CA TRP A 122 -6.30 1.04 3.99
C TRP A 122 -6.25 -0.09 5.02
N PHE A 123 -7.40 -0.47 5.58
CA PHE A 123 -7.56 -1.53 6.57
C PHE A 123 -8.91 -2.24 6.39
N PRO A 124 -9.03 -3.15 5.40
CA PRO A 124 -10.31 -3.75 5.00
C PRO A 124 -10.80 -4.87 5.94
N LEU A 125 -10.61 -4.74 7.26
CA LEU A 125 -10.99 -5.75 8.25
C LEU A 125 -12.49 -6.02 8.23
N ALA A 126 -13.33 -4.99 8.12
CA ALA A 126 -14.77 -5.12 8.06
C ALA A 126 -15.21 -5.96 6.84
N GLN A 127 -14.58 -5.72 5.67
CA GLN A 127 -14.87 -6.51 4.46
C GLN A 127 -14.39 -7.96 4.60
N LEU A 128 -13.22 -8.19 5.21
CA LEU A 128 -12.71 -9.54 5.41
C LEU A 128 -13.60 -10.34 6.38
N LYS A 129 -14.07 -9.72 7.47
CA LYS A 129 -15.07 -10.32 8.38
C LYS A 129 -16.37 -10.66 7.67
N ARG A 130 -16.86 -9.76 6.80
CA ARG A 130 -18.06 -10.03 5.99
C ARG A 130 -17.87 -11.25 5.08
N LEU A 131 -16.71 -11.39 4.44
CA LEU A 131 -16.40 -12.55 3.59
C LEU A 131 -16.30 -13.86 4.38
N ALA A 132 -15.84 -13.82 5.63
CA ALA A 132 -15.87 -14.99 6.51
C ALA A 132 -17.33 -15.37 6.85
N ALA A 133 -18.16 -14.39 7.21
CA ALA A 133 -19.59 -14.62 7.47
C ALA A 133 -20.36 -15.16 6.24
N GLU A 134 -19.95 -14.76 5.03
CA GLU A 134 -20.48 -15.27 3.76
C GLU A 134 -19.91 -16.66 3.36
N GLY A 135 -19.01 -17.24 4.16
CA GLY A 135 -18.35 -18.52 3.85
C GLY A 135 -17.41 -18.47 2.64
N LYS A 136 -16.96 -17.27 2.24
CA LYS A 136 -16.00 -17.08 1.14
C LYS A 136 -14.56 -17.29 1.59
N ILE A 137 -14.29 -17.02 2.85
CA ILE A 137 -13.09 -17.48 3.54
C ILE A 137 -13.49 -18.33 4.74
N GLY A 138 -12.59 -19.19 5.23
CA GLY A 138 -12.88 -20.02 6.41
C GLY A 138 -13.03 -19.17 7.66
N GLU A 139 -12.03 -18.34 7.94
CA GLU A 139 -12.06 -17.42 9.08
C GLU A 139 -11.04 -16.28 8.93
N VAL A 140 -11.21 -15.23 9.73
CA VAL A 140 -10.20 -14.16 9.88
C VAL A 140 -9.16 -14.62 10.92
N ALA A 141 -7.89 -14.32 10.69
CA ALA A 141 -6.85 -14.55 11.69
C ALA A 141 -7.16 -13.80 13.00
N PRO A 142 -6.84 -14.35 14.20
CA PRO A 142 -7.16 -13.69 15.46
C PRO A 142 -6.49 -12.31 15.56
N ARG A 143 -5.34 -12.12 14.90
CA ARG A 143 -4.65 -10.84 14.85
C ARG A 143 -4.39 -10.38 13.41
N PHE A 144 -4.35 -9.07 13.23
CA PHE A 144 -3.72 -8.42 12.08
C PHE A 144 -2.36 -7.87 12.48
N PHE A 145 -1.51 -7.56 11.51
CA PHE A 145 -0.14 -7.11 11.75
C PHE A 145 0.16 -5.77 11.08
N GLY A 146 0.88 -4.90 11.77
CA GLY A 146 1.42 -3.67 11.23
C GLY A 146 2.87 -3.81 10.81
N ALA A 147 3.18 -3.60 9.54
CA ALA A 147 4.54 -3.61 9.00
C ALA A 147 5.14 -2.17 9.01
N PRO A 148 6.21 -1.91 9.77
CA PRO A 148 6.79 -0.57 9.87
C PRO A 148 7.51 -0.18 8.58
N THR A 149 7.38 1.09 8.16
CA THR A 149 7.89 1.58 6.88
C THR A 149 9.16 2.43 7.06
N ASN A 150 10.26 1.76 7.41
CA ASN A 150 11.47 2.41 7.90
C ASN A 150 12.52 2.81 6.84
N ARG A 151 12.21 2.61 5.55
CA ARG A 151 13.13 2.87 4.42
C ARG A 151 14.46 2.10 4.49
N SER A 152 14.50 1.01 5.26
CA SER A 152 15.67 0.14 5.40
C SER A 152 15.31 -1.25 4.89
N HIS A 153 15.83 -1.62 3.70
CA HIS A 153 15.64 -2.98 3.16
C HIS A 153 16.10 -4.04 4.14
N ARG A 154 17.26 -3.80 4.75
CA ARG A 154 17.90 -4.72 5.69
C ARG A 154 16.99 -5.00 6.89
N VAL A 155 16.48 -3.96 7.55
CA VAL A 155 15.59 -4.12 8.72
C VAL A 155 14.30 -4.85 8.32
N THR A 156 13.71 -4.50 7.17
CA THR A 156 12.51 -5.20 6.72
C THR A 156 12.76 -6.68 6.43
N ILE A 157 13.88 -7.02 5.79
CA ILE A 157 14.21 -8.41 5.39
C ILE A 157 14.68 -9.25 6.59
N GLU A 158 15.52 -8.69 7.46
CA GLU A 158 16.19 -9.42 8.54
C GLU A 158 15.43 -9.37 9.87
N THR A 159 14.45 -8.47 10.03
CA THR A 159 13.76 -8.26 11.30
C THR A 159 12.24 -8.24 11.12
N ASP A 160 11.68 -7.29 10.37
CA ASP A 160 10.22 -7.10 10.34
C ASP A 160 9.49 -8.28 9.69
N ALA A 161 9.96 -8.75 8.54
CA ALA A 161 9.32 -9.85 7.83
C ALA A 161 9.44 -11.21 8.58
N PRO A 162 10.60 -11.58 9.17
CA PRO A 162 10.70 -12.74 10.06
C PRO A 162 9.76 -12.67 11.27
N GLU A 163 9.62 -11.49 11.89
CA GLU A 163 8.73 -11.31 13.04
C GLU A 163 7.25 -11.47 12.64
N ILE A 164 6.84 -10.91 11.50
CA ILE A 164 5.49 -11.11 10.94
C ILE A 164 5.26 -12.60 10.62
N LEU A 165 6.24 -13.29 10.02
CA LEU A 165 6.15 -14.72 9.74
C LEU A 165 5.94 -15.54 11.01
N LYS A 166 6.70 -15.25 12.07
CA LYS A 166 6.55 -15.91 13.36
C LYS A 166 5.13 -15.76 13.88
N ARG A 167 4.59 -14.53 13.89
CA ARG A 167 3.22 -14.25 14.35
C ARG A 167 2.16 -14.93 13.50
N CYS A 168 2.33 -14.95 12.17
CA CYS A 168 1.46 -15.70 11.27
C CYS A 168 1.45 -17.20 11.58
N ARG A 169 2.61 -17.78 11.90
CA ARG A 169 2.71 -19.21 12.29
C ARG A 169 2.04 -19.47 13.64
N ASP A 170 2.28 -18.62 14.63
CA ASP A 170 1.66 -18.70 15.95
C ASP A 170 0.12 -18.68 15.82
N ASP A 171 -0.41 -17.86 14.90
CA ASP A 171 -1.84 -17.72 14.64
C ASP A 171 -2.39 -18.72 13.62
N LYS A 172 -1.56 -19.65 13.10
CA LYS A 172 -1.92 -20.63 12.08
C LYS A 172 -2.55 -19.99 10.83
N VAL A 173 -1.99 -18.87 10.39
CA VAL A 173 -2.41 -18.16 9.17
C VAL A 173 -2.11 -19.01 7.94
N ASP A 174 -3.13 -19.20 7.10
CA ASP A 174 -3.02 -19.95 5.85
C ASP A 174 -2.71 -19.06 4.66
N ALA A 175 -3.14 -17.80 4.69
CA ALA A 175 -2.83 -16.81 3.65
C ALA A 175 -2.88 -15.39 4.20
N ALA A 176 -2.19 -14.44 3.54
CA ALA A 176 -2.17 -13.05 3.96
C ALA A 176 -2.54 -12.07 2.83
N VAL A 177 -3.31 -11.05 3.18
CA VAL A 177 -3.61 -9.89 2.35
C VAL A 177 -2.79 -8.71 2.86
N LEU A 178 -1.97 -8.10 1.99
CA LEU A 178 -1.09 -7.00 2.36
C LEU A 178 -1.58 -5.68 1.76
N VAL A 179 -1.69 -4.65 2.60
CA VAL A 179 -2.28 -3.34 2.24
C VAL A 179 -1.29 -2.19 2.54
N PRO A 180 -0.55 -1.73 1.52
CA PRO A 180 0.31 -0.56 1.57
C PRO A 180 -0.43 0.75 1.21
N ASN A 181 0.06 1.89 1.71
CA ASN A 181 -0.64 3.18 1.58
C ASN A 181 0.19 4.33 0.98
N CYS A 182 1.48 4.11 0.72
CA CYS A 182 2.43 5.11 0.23
C CYS A 182 3.54 4.44 -0.61
N PRO A 183 4.43 5.16 -1.31
CA PRO A 183 5.41 4.51 -2.20
C PRO A 183 6.33 3.52 -1.45
N VAL A 184 6.93 3.95 -0.33
CA VAL A 184 7.80 3.09 0.50
C VAL A 184 7.00 1.95 1.16
N CYS A 185 5.73 2.19 1.46
CA CYS A 185 4.84 1.18 2.02
C CYS A 185 4.67 0.00 1.06
N HIS A 186 4.53 0.27 -0.24
CA HIS A 186 4.42 -0.76 -1.28
C HIS A 186 5.68 -1.62 -1.35
N GLN A 187 6.87 -1.00 -1.29
CA GLN A 187 8.11 -1.76 -1.23
C GLN A 187 8.21 -2.59 0.06
N THR A 188 7.83 -2.03 1.21
CA THR A 188 7.89 -2.72 2.50
C THR A 188 7.05 -3.99 2.47
N VAL A 189 5.77 -3.88 2.09
CA VAL A 189 4.91 -5.07 2.00
C VAL A 189 5.32 -6.02 0.89
N SER A 190 5.96 -5.54 -0.18
CA SER A 190 6.49 -6.42 -1.22
C SER A 190 7.60 -7.33 -0.67
N LEU A 191 8.50 -6.79 0.15
CA LEU A 191 9.54 -7.56 0.83
C LEU A 191 8.95 -8.56 1.83
N VAL A 192 7.92 -8.15 2.60
CA VAL A 192 7.20 -9.03 3.53
C VAL A 192 6.48 -10.15 2.77
N ALA A 193 5.75 -9.85 1.70
CA ALA A 193 5.03 -10.83 0.88
C ALA A 193 5.98 -11.91 0.34
N ARG A 194 7.13 -11.50 -0.22
CA ARG A 194 8.16 -12.43 -0.69
C ARG A 194 8.66 -13.34 0.44
N HIS A 195 8.95 -12.76 1.60
CA HIS A 195 9.44 -13.53 2.75
C HIS A 195 8.42 -14.57 3.22
N LEU A 196 7.14 -14.19 3.30
CA LEU A 196 6.05 -15.10 3.68
C LEU A 196 5.87 -16.24 2.67
N GLU A 197 5.89 -15.95 1.37
CA GLU A 197 5.73 -16.97 0.33
C GLU A 197 6.91 -17.94 0.26
N ALA A 198 8.14 -17.44 0.41
CA ALA A 198 9.32 -18.29 0.54
C ALA A 198 9.27 -19.22 1.77
N ASN A 199 8.41 -18.92 2.74
CA ASN A 199 8.24 -19.64 4.00
C ASN A 199 6.88 -20.35 4.13
N GLY A 200 6.17 -20.51 3.01
CA GLY A 200 4.99 -21.36 2.92
C GLY A 200 3.65 -20.71 3.25
N ILE A 201 3.59 -19.37 3.30
CA ILE A 201 2.33 -18.62 3.47
C ILE A 201 2.03 -17.85 2.17
N PRO A 202 1.04 -18.28 1.36
CA PRO A 202 0.62 -17.55 0.16
C PRO A 202 0.09 -16.15 0.49
N THR A 203 0.36 -15.20 -0.41
CA THR A 203 0.06 -13.78 -0.20
C THR A 203 -0.52 -13.12 -1.44
N VAL A 204 -1.25 -12.03 -1.21
CA VAL A 204 -1.62 -11.08 -2.26
C VAL A 204 -1.43 -9.65 -1.75
N VAL A 205 -0.77 -8.81 -2.54
CA VAL A 205 -0.70 -7.37 -2.29
C VAL A 205 -1.91 -6.69 -2.95
N MET A 206 -2.63 -5.86 -2.21
CA MET A 206 -3.64 -4.94 -2.74
C MET A 206 -3.01 -3.55 -2.74
N GLY A 207 -2.76 -2.93 -3.89
CA GLY A 207 -1.99 -1.67 -3.92
C GLY A 207 -2.19 -0.83 -5.17
N CYS A 208 -1.68 0.40 -5.11
CA CYS A 208 -1.78 1.38 -6.18
C CYS A 208 -0.45 1.75 -6.84
N ALA A 209 0.70 1.48 -6.22
CA ALA A 209 2.00 1.79 -6.82
C ALA A 209 2.52 0.65 -7.69
N LYS A 210 2.00 0.55 -8.92
CA LYS A 210 2.25 -0.58 -9.83
C LYS A 210 3.73 -0.82 -10.07
N ASP A 211 4.45 0.21 -10.49
CA ASP A 211 5.86 0.14 -10.85
C ASP A 211 6.73 -0.34 -9.68
N ILE A 212 6.47 0.13 -8.46
CA ILE A 212 7.20 -0.28 -7.25
C ILE A 212 6.96 -1.76 -6.92
N VAL A 213 5.71 -2.22 -6.98
CA VAL A 213 5.34 -3.60 -6.60
C VAL A 213 5.85 -4.61 -7.63
N GLU A 214 5.73 -4.29 -8.92
CA GLU A 214 6.26 -5.12 -10.00
C GLU A 214 7.79 -5.15 -9.98
N HIS A 215 8.45 -4.02 -9.72
CA HIS A 215 9.91 -3.96 -9.60
C HIS A 215 10.44 -4.77 -8.42
N ALA A 216 9.72 -4.78 -7.30
CA ALA A 216 10.07 -5.65 -6.16
C ALA A 216 9.76 -7.15 -6.41
N ALA A 217 9.13 -7.49 -7.55
CA ALA A 217 8.67 -8.82 -7.94
C ALA A 217 7.87 -9.52 -6.82
N VAL A 218 6.67 -9.02 -6.53
CA VAL A 218 5.79 -9.75 -5.61
C VAL A 218 5.21 -11.01 -6.26
N PRO A 219 4.79 -12.02 -5.47
CA PRO A 219 4.22 -13.25 -6.03
C PRO A 219 2.87 -13.01 -6.71
N ARG A 220 1.99 -12.21 -6.08
CA ARG A 220 0.65 -11.88 -6.57
C ARG A 220 0.28 -10.44 -6.22
N PHE A 221 -0.28 -9.71 -7.16
CA PHE A 221 -0.64 -8.31 -7.00
C PHE A 221 -2.02 -8.00 -7.61
N LEU A 222 -2.90 -7.41 -6.80
CA LEU A 222 -4.05 -6.66 -7.30
C LEU A 222 -3.67 -5.18 -7.36
N PHE A 223 -3.58 -4.66 -8.57
CA PHE A 223 -3.35 -3.25 -8.86
C PHE A 223 -4.67 -2.49 -8.96
N SER A 224 -4.86 -1.47 -8.13
CA SER A 224 -5.91 -0.46 -8.27
C SER A 224 -5.31 0.87 -8.68
N ASP A 225 -5.70 1.42 -9.82
CA ASP A 225 -5.19 2.72 -10.30
C ASP A 225 -5.90 3.90 -9.60
N PHE A 226 -5.75 3.94 -8.28
CA PHE A 226 -6.34 4.92 -7.36
C PHE A 226 -5.25 5.76 -6.68
N PRO A 227 -5.59 6.93 -6.12
CA PRO A 227 -4.68 7.69 -5.28
C PRO A 227 -4.12 6.86 -4.13
N LEU A 228 -2.84 7.05 -3.82
CA LEU A 228 -2.18 6.37 -2.71
C LEU A 228 -2.94 6.65 -1.41
N GLY A 229 -3.20 5.58 -0.65
CA GLY A 229 -4.05 5.62 0.54
C GLY A 229 -5.41 4.98 0.32
N ASN A 230 -5.74 4.53 -0.90
CA ASN A 230 -7.02 3.87 -1.22
C ASN A 230 -6.87 2.47 -1.83
N SER A 231 -5.84 1.73 -1.41
CA SER A 231 -5.49 0.42 -1.95
C SER A 231 -6.60 -0.64 -1.82
N ALA A 232 -7.49 -0.49 -0.84
CA ALA A 232 -8.57 -1.43 -0.55
C ALA A 232 -9.95 -0.99 -1.06
N GLY A 233 -10.03 0.01 -1.93
CA GLY A 233 -11.27 0.48 -2.55
C GLY A 233 -11.50 1.98 -2.36
N LYS A 234 -12.58 2.50 -2.97
CA LYS A 234 -12.96 3.91 -2.82
C LYS A 234 -13.48 4.20 -1.41
N PRO A 235 -13.23 5.40 -0.86
CA PRO A 235 -13.75 5.80 0.44
C PRO A 235 -15.28 5.94 0.38
N HIS A 236 -15.96 5.48 1.43
CA HIS A 236 -17.42 5.50 1.58
C HIS A 236 -18.20 4.73 0.51
N ASP A 237 -17.52 3.90 -0.27
CA ASP A 237 -18.11 3.02 -1.29
C ASP A 237 -17.89 1.56 -0.90
N GLY A 238 -18.84 1.03 -0.12
CA GLY A 238 -18.80 -0.34 0.36
C GLY A 238 -18.81 -1.38 -0.78
N ALA A 239 -19.37 -1.05 -1.95
CA ALA A 239 -19.37 -1.93 -3.10
C ALA A 239 -17.99 -2.01 -3.75
N SER A 240 -17.31 -0.86 -3.92
CA SER A 240 -15.92 -0.80 -4.37
C SER A 240 -14.98 -1.58 -3.44
N GLN A 241 -15.10 -1.39 -2.12
CA GLN A 241 -14.26 -2.09 -1.14
C GLN A 241 -14.52 -3.60 -1.15
N ALA A 242 -15.78 -4.00 -1.18
CA ALA A 242 -16.20 -5.39 -1.31
C ALA A 242 -15.64 -6.05 -2.58
N PHE A 243 -15.78 -5.37 -3.72
CA PHE A 243 -15.28 -5.83 -5.01
C PHE A 243 -13.76 -6.00 -4.99
N THR A 244 -13.04 -4.98 -4.50
CA THR A 244 -11.58 -4.96 -4.49
C THR A 244 -11.02 -6.11 -3.66
N LEU A 245 -11.55 -6.36 -2.45
CA LEU A 245 -11.11 -7.49 -1.63
C LEU A 245 -11.48 -8.85 -2.27
N LYS A 246 -12.68 -9.00 -2.83
CA LYS A 246 -13.09 -10.23 -3.52
C LYS A 246 -12.17 -10.52 -4.71
N LEU A 247 -11.81 -9.51 -5.49
CA LEU A 247 -10.89 -9.65 -6.61
C LEU A 247 -9.48 -10.03 -6.12
N ALA A 248 -8.98 -9.42 -5.04
CA ALA A 248 -7.68 -9.76 -4.48
C ALA A 248 -7.59 -11.22 -4.04
N LEU A 249 -8.64 -11.71 -3.36
CA LEU A 249 -8.74 -13.12 -2.98
C LEU A 249 -8.86 -14.04 -4.19
N ARG A 250 -9.52 -13.61 -5.27
CA ARG A 250 -9.50 -14.36 -6.54
C ARG A 250 -8.10 -14.43 -7.14
N VAL A 251 -7.32 -13.34 -7.13
CA VAL A 251 -5.90 -13.37 -7.57
C VAL A 251 -5.11 -14.35 -6.72
N LEU A 252 -5.28 -14.31 -5.40
CA LEU A 252 -4.65 -15.22 -4.45
C LEU A 252 -4.90 -16.70 -4.82
N GLU A 253 -6.14 -17.04 -5.17
CA GLU A 253 -6.55 -18.39 -5.51
C GLU A 253 -6.16 -18.84 -6.92
N THR A 254 -6.19 -17.92 -7.90
CA THR A 254 -6.16 -18.29 -9.33
C THR A 254 -4.92 -17.84 -10.10
N ALA A 255 -3.99 -17.12 -9.46
CA ALA A 255 -2.76 -16.68 -10.13
C ALA A 255 -2.03 -17.88 -10.76
N PRO A 256 -1.69 -17.85 -12.07
CA PRO A 256 -1.05 -18.96 -12.76
C PRO A 256 0.42 -19.17 -12.35
N GLY A 257 1.04 -18.20 -11.69
CA GLY A 257 2.43 -18.29 -11.23
C GLY A 257 2.91 -17.02 -10.51
N PRO A 258 4.20 -16.96 -10.13
CA PRO A 258 4.80 -15.77 -9.53
C PRO A 258 4.68 -14.55 -10.44
N GLN A 259 4.72 -13.35 -9.85
CA GLN A 259 4.64 -12.08 -10.56
C GLN A 259 3.34 -11.90 -11.37
N THR A 260 2.25 -12.52 -10.91
CA THR A 260 0.93 -12.27 -11.48
C THR A 260 0.41 -10.93 -10.97
N THR A 261 0.22 -9.97 -11.88
CA THR A 261 -0.48 -8.71 -11.63
C THR A 261 -1.84 -8.74 -12.31
N VAL A 262 -2.89 -8.46 -11.57
CA VAL A 262 -4.24 -8.22 -12.10
C VAL A 262 -4.60 -6.76 -11.88
N GLN A 263 -5.04 -6.07 -12.92
CA GLN A 263 -5.54 -4.71 -12.82
C GLN A 263 -7.03 -4.73 -12.46
N SER A 264 -7.40 -3.96 -11.44
CA SER A 264 -8.79 -3.70 -11.09
C SER A 264 -9.48 -2.91 -12.21
N PRO A 265 -10.70 -3.29 -12.63
CA PRO A 265 -11.46 -2.53 -13.60
C PRO A 265 -12.09 -1.25 -13.02
N LEU A 266 -12.07 -1.07 -11.70
CA LEU A 266 -12.62 0.13 -11.08
C LEU A 266 -11.73 1.34 -11.43
N ARG A 267 -12.35 2.42 -11.93
CA ARG A 267 -11.68 3.71 -12.18
C ARG A 267 -11.88 4.64 -10.99
N TRP A 268 -10.87 5.41 -10.59
CA TRP A 268 -10.98 6.39 -9.51
C TRP A 268 -12.04 7.44 -9.84
N SER A 269 -11.88 8.06 -11.00
CA SER A 269 -12.73 9.07 -11.61
C SER A 269 -12.81 8.81 -13.13
N GLU A 270 -13.74 9.50 -13.81
CA GLU A 270 -13.83 9.43 -15.28
C GLU A 270 -12.55 9.99 -15.91
N ASP A 271 -12.13 11.16 -15.45
CA ASP A 271 -10.89 11.84 -15.85
C ASP A 271 -9.69 11.40 -14.99
N ALA A 272 -8.52 11.25 -15.62
CA ALA A 272 -7.28 10.79 -15.00
C ALA A 272 -6.34 11.94 -14.59
N SER A 273 -6.71 13.21 -14.81
CA SER A 273 -5.88 14.39 -14.52
C SER A 273 -5.40 14.48 -13.06
N TRP A 274 -6.13 13.90 -12.10
CA TRP A 274 -5.75 13.82 -10.69
C TRP A 274 -4.32 13.28 -10.47
N LYS A 275 -3.84 12.41 -11.37
CA LYS A 275 -2.50 11.82 -11.33
C LYS A 275 -1.38 12.85 -11.47
N ARG A 276 -1.68 14.02 -12.04
CA ARG A 276 -0.75 15.14 -12.19
C ARG A 276 -0.45 15.83 -10.86
N ASP A 277 -1.26 15.65 -9.83
CA ASP A 277 -1.13 16.38 -8.58
C ASP A 277 -0.14 15.74 -7.59
N TYR A 278 0.04 14.41 -7.67
CA TYR A 278 0.88 13.71 -6.71
C TYR A 278 2.37 13.93 -6.98
N SER A 279 3.04 14.67 -6.10
CA SER A 279 4.50 14.88 -6.09
C SER A 279 5.08 15.24 -7.47
N ASN A 280 4.37 16.07 -8.24
CA ASN A 280 4.77 16.43 -9.59
C ASN A 280 5.65 17.69 -9.59
N ALA A 281 6.95 17.51 -9.82
CA ALA A 281 7.90 18.62 -9.84
C ALA A 281 7.57 19.65 -10.93
N ASP A 282 7.05 19.19 -12.08
CA ASP A 282 6.76 20.05 -13.24
C ASP A 282 5.58 21.01 -12.98
N ALA A 283 4.79 20.75 -11.94
CA ALA A 283 3.64 21.57 -11.55
C ALA A 283 3.94 22.56 -10.41
N LEU A 284 5.18 22.62 -9.91
CA LEU A 284 5.56 23.41 -8.73
C LEU A 284 6.42 24.62 -9.10
N SER A 285 6.09 25.79 -8.53
CA SER A 285 6.95 26.97 -8.62
C SER A 285 8.20 26.85 -7.74
N ALA A 286 9.21 27.68 -8.00
CA ALA A 286 10.44 27.73 -7.20
C ALA A 286 10.17 28.06 -5.71
N GLU A 287 9.17 28.91 -5.43
CA GLU A 287 8.77 29.25 -4.07
C GLU A 287 8.16 28.05 -3.33
N GLU A 288 7.31 27.29 -4.02
CA GLU A 288 6.69 26.07 -3.48
C GLU A 288 7.73 24.99 -3.21
N LEU A 289 8.68 24.77 -4.13
CA LEU A 289 9.79 23.83 -3.94
C LEU A 289 10.62 24.19 -2.71
N ALA A 290 10.95 25.47 -2.51
CA ALA A 290 11.70 25.94 -1.34
C ALA A 290 10.91 25.73 -0.03
N ARG A 291 9.59 25.95 -0.03
CA ARG A 291 8.72 25.66 1.12
C ARG A 291 8.69 24.17 1.45
N LEU A 292 8.48 23.32 0.45
CA LEU A 292 8.41 21.86 0.61
C LEU A 292 9.72 21.28 1.13
N ARG A 293 10.87 21.82 0.71
CA ARG A 293 12.18 21.45 1.27
C ARG A 293 12.24 21.72 2.77
N ARG A 294 11.88 22.94 3.23
CA ARG A 294 11.88 23.28 4.67
C ARG A 294 10.96 22.38 5.47
N GLU A 295 9.76 22.10 4.96
CA GLU A 295 8.79 21.22 5.62
C GLU A 295 9.32 19.78 5.75
N PHE A 296 9.95 19.25 4.70
CA PHE A 296 10.50 17.90 4.73
C PHE A 296 11.69 17.77 5.69
N ASP A 297 12.59 18.77 5.74
CA ASP A 297 13.72 18.78 6.69
C ASP A 297 13.21 18.78 8.15
N ALA A 298 12.21 19.59 8.47
CA ALA A 298 11.62 19.61 9.82
C ALA A 298 11.04 18.24 10.22
N GLN A 299 10.34 17.58 9.31
CA GLN A 299 9.76 16.25 9.56
C GLN A 299 10.81 15.15 9.70
N LYS A 300 11.96 15.29 9.02
CA LYS A 300 13.08 14.36 9.14
C LYS A 300 13.72 14.43 10.52
N GLU A 301 13.87 15.62 11.10
CA GLU A 301 14.41 15.78 12.45
C GLU A 301 13.48 15.23 13.53
N ILE A 302 12.16 15.47 13.42
CA ILE A 302 11.15 14.86 14.31
C ILE A 302 11.25 13.34 14.28
N ALA A 303 11.30 12.73 13.08
CA ALA A 303 11.36 11.29 12.93
C ALA A 303 12.67 10.68 13.47
N LYS A 304 13.81 11.39 13.36
CA LYS A 304 15.09 10.94 13.93
C LYS A 304 15.04 10.88 15.46
N GLY A 305 14.46 11.88 16.12
CA GLY A 305 14.35 11.92 17.58
C GLY A 305 13.60 10.71 18.15
N LEU A 306 12.61 10.20 17.41
CA LEU A 306 11.81 9.03 17.80
C LEU A 306 12.50 7.68 17.60
N ARG A 307 13.57 7.59 16.80
CA ARG A 307 14.31 6.34 16.58
C ARG A 307 15.31 6.03 17.70
N VAL A 308 15.61 7.02 18.53
CA VAL A 308 16.64 6.97 19.58
C VAL A 308 16.00 6.83 20.98
N ALA A 309 14.70 7.11 21.09
CA ALA A 309 13.88 6.96 22.30
C ALA A 309 13.18 5.60 22.33
#